data_AF-A0A7U9KNC7-F1
#
_entry.id   AF-A0A7U9KNC7-F1
#
_cell.length_a   1.000
_cell.length_b   1.000
_cell.length_c   1.000
_cell.angle_alpha   90.00
_cell.angle_beta   90.00
_cell.angle_gamma   90.00
#
_symmetry.space_group_name_H-M   'P 1'
#
loop_
_entity.id
_entity.type
_entity.pdbx_description
1 polymer ?
#
loop_
_entity_poly.entity_id
_entity_poly.type
_entity_poly.pdbx_seq_one_letter_code
_entity_poly.pdbx_strand_id
1 'polypeptide(L)'
;MNQRRDRLWAGMDAGKGHHWAAVVDQTGATVWSKKVDNDESAILAAIGEIMDLADIVSWAVDICGTASALLLALLAAHGQEAVYVPGRTVDRMPGAYRGEAETDARDAYVTAETARHRRDFTAIAVPAQLAADLALPTAHRPDPVADRVRMINRLRDVLTGIFPALERAFDYSSHKGALVLLTGCQTPAAIRRRGRARFTAWLGHRRVRGADAVAATALEAAEAQHTSLPGEDTAARIVADLAARILASDDRIKRLDKQIREAFQASPSRDH
;
A
#
# COMPACT_ATOMS: atom_id res chain seq x y z
N MET A 1 -3.34 -40.55 13.97
CA MET A 1 -1.87 -40.34 13.91
C MET A 1 -1.57 -39.66 12.59
N ASN A 2 -1.57 -38.32 12.54
CA ASN A 2 -1.06 -37.61 11.36
C ASN A 2 0.46 -37.72 11.38
N GLN A 3 1.06 -38.11 10.25
CA GLN A 3 2.51 -38.10 10.08
C GLN A 3 3.03 -36.67 10.28
N ARG A 4 3.79 -36.47 11.35
CA ARG A 4 4.54 -35.24 11.59
C ARG A 4 5.59 -35.10 10.50
N ARG A 5 5.65 -33.93 9.85
CA ARG A 5 6.56 -33.65 8.73
C ARG A 5 7.84 -32.97 9.21
N ASP A 6 8.95 -33.15 8.50
CA ASP A 6 10.22 -32.53 8.90
C ASP A 6 10.18 -30.99 8.87
N ARG A 7 9.54 -30.42 7.83
CA ARG A 7 9.49 -28.96 7.63
C ARG A 7 8.26 -28.50 6.85
N LEU A 8 7.69 -27.38 7.27
CA LEU A 8 6.59 -26.67 6.60
C LEU A 8 6.90 -25.17 6.46
N TRP A 9 6.19 -24.52 5.55
CA TRP A 9 6.22 -23.06 5.37
C TRP A 9 4.82 -22.50 5.57
N ALA A 10 4.67 -21.58 6.51
CA ALA A 10 3.42 -20.92 6.83
C ALA A 10 3.47 -19.48 6.32
N GLY A 11 2.61 -19.14 5.37
CA GLY A 11 2.40 -17.79 4.88
C GLY A 11 1.20 -17.15 5.56
N MET A 12 1.37 -15.93 6.04
CA MET A 12 0.38 -15.14 6.74
C MET A 12 0.08 -13.89 5.93
N ASP A 13 -1.14 -13.79 5.44
CA ASP A 13 -1.73 -12.55 4.93
C ASP A 13 -2.41 -11.82 6.10
N ALA A 14 -1.80 -10.72 6.56
CA ALA A 14 -2.17 -10.07 7.80
C ALA A 14 -3.18 -8.92 7.61
N GLY A 15 -4.46 -9.17 7.89
CA GLY A 15 -5.50 -8.16 7.92
C GLY A 15 -5.83 -7.60 9.32
N LYS A 16 -6.58 -6.50 9.36
CA LYS A 16 -6.98 -5.81 10.62
C LYS A 16 -7.95 -6.64 11.47
N GLY A 17 -8.96 -7.26 10.84
CA GLY A 17 -9.97 -8.05 11.55
C GLY A 17 -9.67 -9.55 11.59
N HIS A 18 -8.91 -10.04 10.62
CA HIS A 18 -8.50 -11.43 10.51
C HIS A 18 -7.24 -11.52 9.65
N HIS A 19 -6.52 -12.61 9.84
CA HIS A 19 -5.46 -13.07 8.97
C HIS A 19 -5.98 -14.22 8.11
N TRP A 20 -5.37 -14.41 6.95
CA TRP A 20 -5.41 -15.70 6.30
C TRP A 20 -4.06 -16.39 6.45
N ALA A 21 -4.09 -17.64 6.85
CA ALA A 21 -2.89 -18.44 7.03
C ALA A 21 -2.96 -19.65 6.10
N ALA A 22 -1.88 -19.87 5.34
CA ALA A 22 -1.74 -21.01 4.45
C ALA A 22 -0.39 -21.70 4.72
N VAL A 23 -0.42 -23.02 4.87
CA VAL A 23 0.76 -23.83 5.15
C VAL A 23 0.98 -24.81 4.02
N VAL A 24 2.20 -24.81 3.48
CA VAL A 24 2.60 -25.67 2.37
C VAL A 24 3.73 -26.60 2.81
N ASP A 25 3.73 -27.81 2.23
CA ASP A 25 4.81 -28.76 2.41
C ASP A 25 5.96 -28.56 1.42
N GLN A 26 6.95 -29.45 1.46
CA GLN A 26 8.15 -29.37 0.61
C GLN A 26 7.84 -29.40 -0.89
N THR A 27 6.70 -30.00 -1.28
CA THR A 27 6.23 -30.10 -2.66
C THR A 27 5.42 -28.88 -3.10
N GLY A 28 5.07 -27.99 -2.17
CA GLY A 28 4.18 -26.86 -2.39
C GLY A 28 2.69 -27.22 -2.28
N ALA A 29 2.37 -28.41 -1.77
CA ALA A 29 1.00 -28.81 -1.50
C ALA A 29 0.50 -28.15 -0.22
N THR A 30 -0.69 -27.54 -0.28
CA THR A 30 -1.33 -26.95 0.90
C THR A 30 -1.78 -28.02 1.86
N VAL A 31 -1.23 -28.01 3.08
CA VAL A 31 -1.55 -28.98 4.15
C VAL A 31 -2.48 -28.41 5.20
N TRP A 32 -2.57 -27.08 5.29
CA TRP A 32 -3.46 -26.37 6.18
C TRP A 32 -3.74 -24.98 5.59
N SER A 33 -4.98 -24.52 5.64
CA SER A 33 -5.34 -23.17 5.20
C SER A 33 -6.62 -22.74 5.90
N LYS A 34 -6.57 -21.63 6.65
CA LYS A 34 -7.74 -21.11 7.36
C LYS A 34 -7.68 -19.60 7.50
N LYS A 35 -8.87 -19.02 7.57
CA LYS A 35 -9.09 -17.71 8.17
C LYS A 35 -8.87 -17.80 9.68
N VAL A 36 -8.12 -16.85 10.23
CA VAL A 36 -7.80 -16.75 11.65
C VAL A 36 -8.19 -15.34 12.09
N ASP A 37 -9.15 -15.20 13.00
CA ASP A 37 -9.51 -13.88 13.50
C ASP A 37 -8.29 -13.23 14.19
N ASN A 38 -8.19 -11.90 14.11
CA ASN A 38 -7.10 -11.15 14.75
C ASN A 38 -7.39 -11.01 16.26
N ASP A 39 -7.42 -12.16 16.92
CA ASP A 39 -7.70 -12.39 18.33
C ASP A 39 -6.63 -13.33 18.89
N GLU A 40 -6.19 -13.07 20.12
CA GLU A 40 -5.10 -13.82 20.74
C GLU A 40 -5.40 -15.33 20.81
N SER A 41 -6.62 -15.71 21.19
CA SER A 41 -6.99 -17.12 21.33
C SER A 41 -7.04 -17.81 19.97
N ALA A 42 -7.58 -17.13 18.95
CA ALA A 42 -7.64 -17.66 17.58
C ALA A 42 -6.23 -17.83 16.97
N ILE A 43 -5.36 -16.85 17.17
CA ILE A 43 -3.97 -16.89 16.68
C ILE A 43 -3.18 -17.99 17.39
N LEU A 44 -3.28 -18.10 18.72
CA LEU A 44 -2.61 -19.15 19.48
C LEU A 44 -3.09 -20.54 19.09
N ALA A 45 -4.40 -20.72 18.86
CA ALA A 45 -4.94 -21.97 18.37
C ALA A 45 -4.37 -22.33 17.00
N ALA A 46 -4.31 -21.37 16.06
CA ALA A 46 -3.71 -21.60 14.75
C ALA A 46 -2.21 -21.93 14.83
N ILE A 47 -1.44 -21.22 15.66
CA ILE A 47 -0.01 -21.51 15.88
C ILE A 47 0.17 -22.93 16.39
N GLY A 48 -0.60 -23.33 17.42
CA GLY A 48 -0.56 -24.69 17.98
C GLY A 48 -0.88 -25.76 16.93
N GLU A 49 -1.99 -25.59 16.20
CA GLU A 49 -2.37 -26.52 15.12
C GLU A 49 -1.26 -26.67 14.07
N ILE A 50 -0.61 -25.57 13.65
CA ILE A 50 0.44 -25.60 12.63
C ILE A 50 1.72 -26.23 13.17
N MET A 51 2.11 -25.94 14.41
CA MET A 51 3.28 -26.52 15.07
C MET A 51 3.12 -28.03 15.34
N ASP A 52 1.90 -28.53 15.47
CA ASP A 52 1.63 -29.96 15.60
C ASP A 52 1.83 -30.72 14.27
N LEU A 53 1.82 -30.03 13.12
CA LEU A 53 1.96 -30.65 11.79
C LEU A 53 3.41 -30.97 11.41
N ALA A 54 4.39 -30.31 12.04
CA ALA A 54 5.79 -30.46 11.68
C ALA A 54 6.78 -30.21 12.83
N ASP A 55 8.01 -30.70 12.67
CA ASP A 55 9.08 -30.40 13.61
C ASP A 55 9.63 -28.98 13.43
N ILE A 56 9.64 -28.46 12.19
CA ILE A 56 10.10 -27.11 11.85
C ILE A 56 9.04 -26.38 11.03
N VAL A 57 8.65 -25.18 11.46
CA VAL A 57 7.78 -24.29 10.68
C VAL A 57 8.54 -23.02 10.36
N SER A 58 8.59 -22.65 9.07
CA SER A 58 9.14 -21.38 8.61
C SER A 58 7.99 -20.40 8.36
N TRP A 59 7.90 -19.36 9.17
CA TRP A 59 6.82 -18.38 9.09
C TRP A 59 7.18 -17.23 8.16
N ALA A 60 6.24 -16.79 7.35
CA ALA A 60 6.38 -15.66 6.45
C ALA A 60 5.14 -14.76 6.56
N VAL A 61 5.35 -13.44 6.65
CA VAL A 61 4.28 -12.46 6.75
C VAL A 61 4.39 -11.45 5.62
N ASP A 62 3.27 -11.12 5.01
CA ASP A 62 3.17 -10.26 3.84
C ASP A 62 3.24 -8.74 4.15
N ILE A 63 2.90 -8.38 5.39
CA ILE A 63 2.90 -7.02 5.95
C ILE A 63 3.49 -7.03 7.37
N CYS A 64 4.41 -6.11 7.62
CA CYS A 64 4.85 -5.79 8.99
C CYS A 64 4.27 -4.44 9.42
N GLY A 65 3.30 -4.45 10.33
CA GLY A 65 2.61 -3.25 10.80
C GLY A 65 1.65 -3.53 11.95
N THR A 66 0.74 -2.59 12.23
CA THR A 66 -0.25 -2.71 13.33
C THR A 66 -1.12 -3.96 13.20
N ALA A 67 -1.53 -4.31 11.98
CA ALA A 67 -2.38 -5.46 11.72
C ALA A 67 -1.70 -6.79 12.13
N SER A 68 -0.39 -6.94 11.88
CA SER A 68 0.37 -8.13 12.23
C SER A 68 1.05 -8.07 13.60
N ALA A 69 0.88 -6.99 14.38
CA ALA A 69 1.61 -6.78 15.63
C ALA A 69 1.34 -7.88 16.67
N LEU A 70 0.07 -8.23 16.89
CA LEU A 70 -0.31 -9.29 17.82
C LEU A 70 0.22 -10.65 17.35
N LEU A 71 0.00 -10.98 16.07
CA LEU A 71 0.52 -12.19 15.44
C LEU A 71 2.03 -12.34 15.63
N LEU A 72 2.81 -11.30 15.30
CA LEU A 72 4.26 -11.30 15.42
C LEU A 72 4.73 -11.42 16.88
N ALA A 73 4.04 -10.75 17.81
CA ALA A 73 4.33 -10.85 19.23
C ALA A 73 4.10 -12.26 19.77
N LEU A 74 3.00 -12.91 19.37
CA LEU A 74 2.67 -14.28 19.77
C LEU A 74 3.65 -15.29 19.14
N LEU A 75 3.97 -15.16 17.85
CA LEU A 75 5.01 -16.00 17.23
C LEU A 75 6.34 -15.89 17.98
N ALA A 76 6.80 -14.68 18.28
CA ALA A 76 8.04 -14.47 19.03
C ALA A 76 7.98 -15.04 20.45
N ALA A 77 6.85 -14.88 21.16
CA ALA A 77 6.65 -15.44 22.50
C ALA A 77 6.70 -16.99 22.50
N HIS A 78 6.40 -17.62 21.36
CA HIS A 78 6.46 -19.07 21.14
C HIS A 78 7.74 -19.53 20.43
N GLY A 79 8.78 -18.69 20.41
CA GLY A 79 10.09 -19.02 19.82
C GLY A 79 10.03 -19.25 18.31
N GLN A 80 8.99 -18.73 17.64
CA GLN A 80 8.82 -18.81 16.20
C GLN A 80 9.32 -17.52 15.55
N GLU A 81 10.28 -17.65 14.64
CA GLU A 81 10.76 -16.53 13.84
C GLU A 81 9.98 -16.43 12.54
N ALA A 82 9.56 -15.22 12.20
CA ALA A 82 8.91 -14.89 10.95
C ALA A 82 9.83 -14.10 10.03
N VAL A 83 9.74 -14.35 8.72
CA VAL A 83 10.40 -13.53 7.68
C VAL A 83 9.39 -12.61 7.02
N TYR A 84 9.84 -11.43 6.61
CA TYR A 84 9.00 -10.53 5.82
C TYR A 84 9.10 -10.87 4.33
N VAL A 85 7.95 -11.11 3.69
CA VAL A 85 7.85 -11.34 2.24
C VAL A 85 7.03 -10.21 1.63
N PRO A 86 7.61 -9.27 0.88
CA PRO A 86 6.85 -8.17 0.30
C PRO A 86 5.75 -8.69 -0.64
N GLY A 87 4.49 -8.32 -0.37
CA GLY A 87 3.32 -8.68 -1.20
C GLY A 87 3.38 -8.22 -2.66
N ARG A 88 4.40 -7.43 -3.06
CA ARG A 88 4.63 -7.05 -4.47
C ARG A 88 5.20 -8.16 -5.37
N THR A 89 5.40 -9.37 -4.85
CA THR A 89 5.75 -10.55 -5.66
C THR A 89 4.49 -11.25 -6.23
N VAL A 90 3.28 -10.80 -5.84
CA VAL A 90 2.00 -11.46 -6.11
C VAL A 90 1.37 -11.07 -7.46
N ASP A 91 1.87 -10.01 -8.12
CA ASP A 91 1.30 -9.51 -9.38
C ASP A 91 1.90 -10.21 -10.60
N ARG A 92 1.49 -11.46 -10.86
CA ARG A 92 1.48 -12.09 -12.21
C ARG A 92 0.87 -13.49 -12.19
N MET A 93 -0.46 -13.57 -12.22
CA MET A 93 -1.20 -14.60 -12.95
C MET A 93 -2.67 -14.15 -13.08
N PRO A 94 -3.16 -13.81 -14.29
CA PRO A 94 -4.54 -13.42 -14.48
C PRO A 94 -5.44 -14.65 -14.57
N GLY A 95 -6.45 -14.69 -13.70
CA GLY A 95 -7.55 -15.65 -13.71
C GLY A 95 -8.64 -15.11 -12.80
N ALA A 96 -9.89 -15.12 -13.25
CA ALA A 96 -11.02 -14.52 -12.56
C ALA A 96 -11.25 -15.14 -11.17
N TYR A 97 -11.26 -14.32 -10.10
CA TYR A 97 -11.49 -14.81 -8.73
C TYR A 97 -12.62 -14.04 -8.05
N ARG A 98 -13.46 -14.77 -7.30
CA ARG A 98 -14.79 -14.34 -6.88
C ARG A 98 -14.81 -14.24 -5.34
N GLY A 99 -14.38 -13.10 -4.80
CA GLY A 99 -14.53 -12.74 -3.39
C GLY A 99 -13.21 -12.50 -2.64
N GLU A 100 -13.27 -11.69 -1.58
CA GLU A 100 -12.10 -11.29 -0.75
C GLU A 100 -11.42 -12.51 -0.10
N ALA A 101 -12.20 -13.43 0.50
CA ALA A 101 -11.66 -14.61 1.17
C ALA A 101 -10.87 -15.57 0.23
N GLU A 102 -11.16 -15.56 -1.07
CA GLU A 102 -10.43 -16.36 -2.07
C GLU A 102 -9.12 -15.67 -2.49
N THR A 103 -9.06 -14.34 -2.36
CA THR A 103 -7.87 -13.53 -2.60
C THR A 103 -6.90 -13.65 -1.43
N ASP A 104 -7.37 -13.48 -0.21
CA ASP A 104 -6.54 -13.58 1.00
C ASP A 104 -5.92 -14.99 1.14
N ALA A 105 -6.69 -16.03 0.79
CA ALA A 105 -6.20 -17.41 0.75
C ALA A 105 -5.05 -17.62 -0.25
N ARG A 106 -5.18 -16.99 -1.42
CA ARG A 106 -4.15 -17.03 -2.46
C ARG A 106 -2.91 -16.28 -2.02
N ASP A 107 -3.06 -15.12 -1.39
CA ASP A 107 -1.94 -14.26 -1.00
C ASP A 107 -1.13 -14.89 0.14
N ALA A 108 -1.81 -15.53 1.11
CA ALA A 108 -1.18 -16.35 2.12
C ALA A 108 -0.41 -17.55 1.49
N TYR A 109 -0.99 -18.23 0.50
CA TYR A 109 -0.32 -19.33 -0.21
C TYR A 109 0.92 -18.85 -0.96
N VAL A 110 0.82 -17.75 -1.71
CA VAL A 110 1.96 -17.17 -2.44
C VAL A 110 3.07 -16.76 -1.49
N THR A 111 2.73 -16.23 -0.32
CA THR A 111 3.68 -15.89 0.74
C THR A 111 4.42 -17.13 1.24
N ALA A 112 3.69 -18.22 1.50
CA ALA A 112 4.26 -19.50 1.93
C ALA A 112 5.19 -20.10 0.85
N GLU A 113 4.76 -20.15 -0.41
CA GLU A 113 5.53 -20.65 -1.54
C GLU A 113 6.79 -19.83 -1.81
N THR A 114 6.67 -18.51 -1.66
CA THR A 114 7.79 -17.60 -1.83
C THR A 114 8.86 -17.88 -0.78
N ALA A 115 8.47 -18.06 0.48
CA ALA A 115 9.39 -18.46 1.56
C ALA A 115 9.95 -19.88 1.40
N ARG A 116 9.23 -20.77 0.72
CA ARG A 116 9.73 -22.12 0.37
C ARG A 116 10.84 -22.08 -0.67
N HIS A 117 10.68 -21.24 -1.69
CA HIS A 117 11.63 -21.15 -2.81
C HIS A 117 12.81 -20.22 -2.54
N ARG A 118 12.64 -19.19 -1.72
CA ARG A 118 13.65 -18.16 -1.47
C ARG A 118 14.05 -18.11 -0.01
N ARG A 119 15.36 -18.09 0.23
CA ARG A 119 15.97 -18.02 1.57
C ARG A 119 16.68 -16.68 1.84
N ASP A 120 16.59 -15.74 0.91
CA ASP A 120 17.22 -14.42 0.99
C ASP A 120 16.32 -13.36 1.65
N PHE A 121 15.29 -13.79 2.40
CA PHE A 121 14.44 -12.89 3.16
C PHE A 121 15.06 -12.55 4.51
N THR A 122 14.94 -11.28 4.87
CA THR A 122 15.38 -10.79 6.18
C THR A 122 14.46 -11.33 7.27
N ALA A 123 15.05 -12.01 8.26
CA ALA A 123 14.35 -12.39 9.47
C ALA A 123 13.81 -11.15 10.18
N ILE A 124 12.58 -11.22 10.71
CA ILE A 124 12.00 -10.15 11.53
C ILE A 124 12.66 -10.23 12.91
N ALA A 125 13.89 -9.75 13.00
CA ALA A 125 14.63 -9.59 14.27
C ALA A 125 14.27 -8.25 14.93
N VAL A 126 12.98 -7.90 14.92
CA VAL A 126 12.50 -6.65 15.53
C VAL A 126 11.81 -7.04 16.83
N PRO A 127 12.34 -6.65 18.01
CA PRO A 127 11.62 -6.80 19.26
C PRO A 127 10.25 -6.15 19.10
N ALA A 128 9.18 -6.85 19.47
CA ALA A 128 7.78 -6.40 19.34
C ALA A 128 7.56 -4.93 19.79
N GLN A 129 8.41 -4.43 20.69
CA GLN A 129 8.47 -3.04 21.11
C GLN A 129 8.80 -2.03 20.01
N LEU A 130 9.77 -2.27 19.10
CA LEU A 130 10.11 -1.31 18.05
C LEU A 130 9.06 -1.30 16.93
N ALA A 131 8.45 -2.46 16.64
CA ALA A 131 7.30 -2.54 15.75
C ALA A 131 6.08 -1.84 16.35
N ALA A 132 5.82 -1.99 17.65
CA ALA A 132 4.79 -1.27 18.39
C ALA A 132 5.07 0.24 18.46
N ASP A 133 6.29 0.67 18.77
CA ASP A 133 6.67 2.07 18.89
C ASP A 133 6.66 2.81 17.54
N LEU A 134 6.88 2.10 16.42
CA LEU A 134 6.68 2.61 15.05
C LEU A 134 5.21 2.53 14.60
N ALA A 135 4.44 1.58 15.14
CA ALA A 135 3.03 1.37 14.83
C ALA A 135 2.10 2.35 15.57
N LEU A 136 2.39 2.71 16.82
CA LEU A 136 1.55 3.57 17.67
C LEU A 136 1.34 4.98 17.09
N PRO A 137 2.35 5.67 16.54
CA PRO A 137 2.16 6.96 15.84
C PRO A 137 1.46 6.85 14.48
N THR A 138 1.30 5.63 13.96
CA THR A 138 0.70 5.32 12.66
C THR A 138 -0.75 4.84 12.81
N ALA A 139 -1.06 4.12 13.89
CA ALA A 139 -2.39 3.66 14.28
C ALA A 139 -3.32 4.81 14.71
N HIS A 140 -2.75 5.88 15.27
CA HIS A 140 -3.50 7.05 15.75
C HIS A 140 -3.68 8.15 14.70
N ARG A 141 -3.32 7.88 13.44
CA ARG A 141 -3.63 8.77 12.31
C ARG A 141 -4.62 8.09 11.38
N PRO A 142 -5.58 8.84 10.79
CA PRO A 142 -6.43 8.30 9.75
C PRO A 142 -5.58 7.67 8.65
N ASP A 143 -6.04 6.53 8.15
CA ASP A 143 -5.39 5.72 7.12
C ASP A 143 -4.97 6.64 5.95
N PRO A 144 -3.65 6.86 5.74
CA PRO A 144 -3.17 7.82 4.75
C PRO A 144 -3.63 7.48 3.32
N VAL A 145 -3.89 6.21 3.02
CA VAL A 145 -4.41 5.78 1.72
C VAL A 145 -5.89 6.12 1.61
N ALA A 146 -6.69 5.84 2.66
CA ALA A 146 -8.11 6.19 2.68
C ALA A 146 -8.32 7.71 2.63
N ASP A 147 -7.50 8.49 3.34
CA ASP A 147 -7.51 9.95 3.27
C ASP A 147 -7.15 10.46 1.88
N ARG A 148 -6.14 9.85 1.25
CA ARG A 148 -5.77 10.17 -0.13
C ARG A 148 -6.93 9.94 -1.09
N VAL A 149 -7.61 8.80 -1.00
CA VAL A 149 -8.78 8.49 -1.84
C VAL A 149 -9.89 9.51 -1.61
N ARG A 150 -10.20 9.85 -0.35
CA ARG A 150 -11.20 10.89 -0.02
C ARG A 150 -10.82 12.26 -0.59
N MET A 151 -9.56 12.68 -0.45
CA MET A 151 -9.09 13.95 -0.98
C MET A 151 -9.13 13.98 -2.51
N ILE A 152 -8.79 12.87 -3.19
CA ILE A 152 -8.88 12.76 -4.65
C ILE A 152 -10.34 12.87 -5.11
N ASN A 153 -11.26 12.14 -4.49
CA ASN A 153 -12.67 12.22 -4.85
C ASN A 153 -13.20 13.64 -4.63
N ARG A 154 -12.86 14.26 -3.49
CA ARG A 154 -13.26 15.64 -3.21
C ARG A 154 -12.66 16.63 -4.21
N LEU A 155 -11.39 16.45 -4.61
CA LEU A 155 -10.73 17.28 -5.61
C LEU A 155 -11.46 17.16 -6.95
N ARG A 156 -11.80 15.94 -7.37
CA ARG A 156 -12.52 15.68 -8.62
C ARG A 156 -13.93 16.26 -8.60
N ASP A 157 -14.65 16.15 -7.49
CA ASP A 157 -15.99 16.73 -7.34
C ASP A 157 -15.96 18.26 -7.51
N VAL A 158 -15.04 18.94 -6.81
CA VAL A 158 -14.91 20.40 -6.89
C VAL A 158 -14.42 20.82 -8.27
N LEU A 159 -13.46 20.11 -8.86
CA LEU A 159 -12.94 20.39 -10.19
C LEU A 159 -13.99 20.18 -11.28
N THR A 160 -14.83 19.15 -11.17
CA THR A 160 -15.96 18.92 -12.08
C THR A 160 -16.93 20.10 -12.08
N GLY A 161 -17.13 20.73 -10.92
CA GLY A 161 -18.00 21.90 -10.77
C GLY A 161 -17.50 23.16 -11.46
N ILE A 162 -16.21 23.26 -11.81
CA ILE A 162 -15.62 24.48 -12.40
C ILE A 162 -14.87 24.26 -13.72
N PHE A 163 -14.35 23.06 -13.94
CA PHE A 163 -13.49 22.74 -15.07
C PHE A 163 -13.59 21.25 -15.47
N PRO A 164 -14.78 20.76 -15.88
CA PRO A 164 -15.03 19.35 -16.19
C PRO A 164 -14.18 18.81 -17.34
N ALA A 165 -13.73 19.64 -18.28
CA ALA A 165 -12.81 19.22 -19.34
C ALA A 165 -11.44 18.81 -18.79
N LEU A 166 -10.92 19.54 -17.80
CA LEU A 166 -9.64 19.24 -17.17
C LEU A 166 -9.75 18.06 -16.19
N GLU A 167 -10.92 17.89 -15.54
CA GLU A 167 -11.16 16.73 -14.68
C GLU A 167 -11.06 15.42 -15.46
N ARG A 168 -11.70 15.32 -16.64
CA ARG A 168 -11.64 14.11 -17.46
C ARG A 168 -10.31 13.90 -18.19
N ALA A 169 -9.49 14.94 -18.30
CA ALA A 169 -8.25 14.89 -19.07
C ALA A 169 -7.12 14.09 -18.36
N PHE A 170 -7.24 13.84 -17.05
CA PHE A 170 -6.22 13.13 -16.28
C PHE A 170 -6.83 12.17 -15.27
N ASP A 171 -6.15 11.05 -15.04
CA ASP A 171 -6.36 10.24 -13.85
C ASP A 171 -5.55 10.81 -12.67
N TYR A 172 -6.17 11.70 -11.89
CA TYR A 172 -5.52 12.33 -10.72
C TYR A 172 -5.10 11.33 -9.64
N SER A 173 -5.64 10.11 -9.63
CA SER A 173 -5.27 9.09 -8.65
C SER A 173 -3.86 8.55 -8.89
N SER A 174 -3.37 8.58 -10.13
CA SER A 174 -2.07 8.04 -10.55
C SER A 174 -1.14 9.09 -11.17
N HIS A 175 -1.67 10.23 -11.60
CA HIS A 175 -0.93 11.23 -12.38
C HIS A 175 -0.37 12.40 -11.55
N LYS A 176 0.79 12.19 -10.90
CA LYS A 176 1.45 13.23 -10.06
C LYS A 176 1.67 14.58 -10.77
N GLY A 177 1.95 14.57 -12.08
CA GLY A 177 2.12 15.79 -12.86
C GLY A 177 0.86 16.66 -12.96
N ALA A 178 -0.31 16.04 -12.94
CA ALA A 178 -1.60 16.73 -13.03
C ALA A 178 -1.97 17.33 -11.66
N LEU A 179 -1.66 16.63 -10.57
CA LEU A 179 -1.74 17.20 -9.22
C LEU A 179 -0.82 18.41 -9.06
N VAL A 180 0.43 18.34 -9.55
CA VAL A 180 1.36 19.48 -9.52
C VAL A 180 0.81 20.65 -10.32
N LEU A 181 0.23 20.40 -11.49
CA LEU A 181 -0.46 21.42 -12.28
C LEU A 181 -1.52 22.16 -11.46
N LEU A 182 -2.38 21.40 -10.76
CA LEU A 182 -3.45 21.93 -9.93
C LEU A 182 -2.96 22.69 -8.68
N THR A 183 -1.67 22.69 -8.37
CA THR A 183 -1.12 23.59 -7.31
C THR A 183 -0.96 25.04 -7.78
N GLY A 184 -0.95 25.29 -9.09
CA GLY A 184 -0.68 26.62 -9.65
C GLY A 184 -1.66 27.10 -10.72
N CYS A 185 -2.39 26.21 -11.39
CA CYS A 185 -3.38 26.56 -12.40
C CYS A 185 -4.57 25.59 -12.34
N GLN A 186 -5.74 26.10 -11.98
CA GLN A 186 -6.96 25.30 -11.75
C GLN A 186 -8.15 25.75 -12.61
N THR A 187 -7.99 26.85 -13.37
CA THR A 187 -9.06 27.45 -14.18
C THR A 187 -8.68 27.50 -15.65
N PRO A 188 -9.66 27.39 -16.59
CA PRO A 188 -9.38 27.47 -18.02
C PRO A 188 -8.63 28.77 -18.38
N ALA A 189 -9.09 29.90 -17.84
CA ALA A 189 -8.49 31.21 -18.10
C ALA A 189 -7.03 31.31 -17.60
N ALA A 190 -6.71 30.73 -16.43
CA ALA A 190 -5.34 30.73 -15.91
C ALA A 190 -4.39 29.92 -16.81
N ILE A 191 -4.86 28.77 -17.33
CA ILE A 191 -4.07 27.93 -18.22
C ILE A 191 -3.82 28.62 -19.57
N ARG A 192 -4.88 29.14 -20.22
CA ARG A 192 -4.75 29.87 -21.50
C ARG A 192 -3.81 31.07 -21.39
N ARG A 193 -3.96 31.88 -20.33
CA ARG A 193 -3.12 33.06 -20.08
C ARG A 193 -1.63 32.74 -19.92
N ARG A 194 -1.29 31.54 -19.43
CA ARG A 194 0.11 31.10 -19.34
C ARG A 194 0.67 30.76 -20.72
N GLY A 195 -0.12 30.07 -21.54
CA GLY A 195 0.31 29.53 -22.83
C GLY A 195 1.29 28.36 -22.69
N ARG A 196 1.43 27.57 -23.77
CA ARG A 196 2.19 26.29 -23.76
C ARG A 196 3.62 26.43 -23.26
N ALA A 197 4.42 27.29 -23.89
CA ALA A 197 5.85 27.39 -23.59
C ALA A 197 6.13 27.72 -22.11
N ARG A 198 5.43 28.72 -21.56
CA ARG A 198 5.61 29.11 -20.15
C ARG A 198 5.03 28.07 -19.19
N PHE A 199 3.98 27.36 -19.60
CA PHE A 199 3.39 26.33 -18.75
C PHE A 199 4.25 25.08 -18.69
N THR A 200 4.75 24.61 -19.84
CA THR A 200 5.74 23.53 -19.94
C THR A 200 6.99 23.85 -19.13
N ALA A 201 7.55 25.06 -19.25
CA ALA A 201 8.71 25.48 -18.46
C ALA A 201 8.41 25.46 -16.94
N TRP A 202 7.25 25.95 -16.53
CA TRP A 202 6.85 25.98 -15.11
C TRP A 202 6.64 24.59 -14.50
N LEU A 203 6.09 23.65 -15.27
CA LEU A 203 6.01 22.24 -14.91
C LEU A 203 7.39 21.58 -14.87
N GLY A 204 8.26 21.92 -15.84
CA GLY A 204 9.64 21.46 -15.91
C GLY A 204 10.48 21.87 -14.70
N HIS A 205 10.37 23.13 -14.26
CA HIS A 205 11.02 23.60 -13.02
C HIS A 205 10.56 22.84 -11.77
N ARG A 206 9.34 22.28 -11.79
CA ARG A 206 8.79 21.42 -10.73
C ARG A 206 9.09 19.93 -10.93
N ARG A 207 9.96 19.60 -11.90
CA ARG A 207 10.39 18.24 -12.23
C ARG A 207 9.22 17.31 -12.59
N VAL A 208 8.18 17.86 -13.22
CA VAL A 208 7.08 17.05 -13.76
C VAL A 208 7.59 16.25 -14.96
N ARG A 209 7.52 14.91 -14.86
CA ARG A 209 7.83 14.02 -15.98
C ARG A 209 6.80 14.25 -17.10
N GLY A 210 7.26 14.41 -18.33
CA GLY A 210 6.37 14.66 -19.47
C GLY A 210 5.71 16.04 -19.43
N ALA A 211 6.38 17.05 -18.87
CA ALA A 211 5.84 18.40 -18.69
C ALA A 211 5.16 18.99 -19.95
N ASP A 212 5.70 18.74 -21.15
CA ASP A 212 5.09 19.21 -22.40
C ASP A 212 3.75 18.54 -22.70
N ALA A 213 3.66 17.22 -22.52
CA ALA A 213 2.41 16.48 -22.71
C ALA A 213 1.35 16.94 -21.70
N VAL A 214 1.73 17.09 -20.43
CA VAL A 214 0.82 17.60 -19.38
C VAL A 214 0.32 19.00 -19.71
N ALA A 215 1.22 19.89 -20.15
CA ALA A 215 0.84 21.24 -20.57
C ALA A 215 -0.10 21.21 -21.77
N ALA A 216 0.20 20.41 -22.80
CA ALA A 216 -0.60 20.29 -24.01
C ALA A 216 -2.02 19.80 -23.72
N THR A 217 -2.15 18.70 -22.97
CA THR A 217 -3.45 18.15 -22.56
C THR A 217 -4.27 19.15 -21.75
N ALA A 218 -3.63 19.89 -20.84
CA ALA A 218 -4.32 20.88 -20.03
C ALA A 218 -4.74 22.13 -20.82
N LEU A 219 -3.96 22.53 -21.83
CA LEU A 219 -4.33 23.59 -22.77
C LEU A 219 -5.49 23.18 -23.66
N GLU A 220 -5.49 21.96 -24.19
CA GLU A 220 -6.60 21.41 -24.96
C GLU A 220 -7.90 21.43 -24.14
N ALA A 221 -7.85 20.99 -22.87
CA ALA A 221 -8.98 21.08 -21.96
C ALA A 221 -9.42 22.54 -21.73
N ALA A 222 -8.49 23.47 -21.62
CA ALA A 222 -8.78 24.89 -21.43
C ALA A 222 -9.40 25.55 -22.67
N GLU A 223 -9.04 25.13 -23.87
CA GLU A 223 -9.67 25.59 -25.12
C GLU A 223 -11.09 25.02 -25.27
N ALA A 224 -11.39 23.87 -24.67
CA ALA A 224 -12.74 23.31 -24.68
C ALA A 224 -13.75 24.07 -23.79
N GLN A 225 -13.30 24.99 -22.92
CA GLN A 225 -14.18 25.75 -22.00
C GLN A 225 -13.85 27.24 -21.95
N HIS A 226 -14.75 28.06 -22.48
CA HIS A 226 -14.64 29.52 -22.48
C HIS A 226 -15.50 30.21 -21.41
N THR A 227 -16.55 29.53 -20.94
CA THR A 227 -17.47 30.04 -19.93
C THR A 227 -16.86 29.95 -18.53
N SER A 228 -16.85 31.06 -17.82
CA SER A 228 -16.55 31.12 -16.38
C SER A 228 -17.79 30.77 -15.56
N LEU A 229 -17.60 30.00 -14.50
CA LEU A 229 -18.67 29.53 -13.63
C LEU A 229 -18.71 30.32 -12.31
N PRO A 230 -19.89 30.55 -11.70
CA PRO A 230 -19.96 31.21 -10.40
C PRO A 230 -19.16 30.46 -9.33
N GLY A 231 -18.35 31.19 -8.55
CA GLY A 231 -17.53 30.58 -7.48
C GLY A 231 -16.22 29.94 -7.96
N GLU A 232 -15.86 30.09 -9.24
CA GLU A 232 -14.64 29.54 -9.85
C GLU A 232 -13.36 29.86 -9.05
N ASP A 233 -13.20 31.09 -8.54
CA ASP A 233 -12.03 31.48 -7.73
C ASP A 233 -11.95 30.76 -6.38
N THR A 234 -13.10 30.52 -5.74
CA THR A 234 -13.15 29.81 -4.46
C THR A 234 -12.88 28.33 -4.65
N ALA A 235 -13.51 27.72 -5.67
CA ALA A 235 -13.26 26.33 -6.04
C ALA A 235 -11.80 26.12 -6.47
N ALA A 236 -11.20 27.04 -7.24
CA ALA A 236 -9.79 26.99 -7.63
C ALA A 236 -8.85 26.94 -6.42
N ARG A 237 -9.12 27.74 -5.38
CA ARG A 237 -8.35 27.70 -4.12
C ARG A 237 -8.51 26.37 -3.37
N ILE A 238 -9.72 25.83 -3.31
CA ILE A 238 -9.99 24.53 -2.69
C ILE A 238 -9.26 23.41 -3.44
N VAL A 239 -9.32 23.40 -4.77
CA VAL A 239 -8.60 22.44 -5.62
C VAL A 239 -7.09 22.54 -5.41
N ALA A 240 -6.55 23.76 -5.33
CA ALA A 240 -5.13 23.98 -5.08
C ALA A 240 -4.67 23.43 -3.72
N ASP A 241 -5.44 23.68 -2.66
CA ASP A 241 -5.16 23.17 -1.32
C ASP A 241 -5.24 21.63 -1.28
N LEU A 242 -6.28 21.03 -1.86
CA LEU A 242 -6.41 19.58 -1.95
C LEU A 242 -5.25 18.95 -2.71
N ALA A 243 -4.86 19.51 -3.86
CA ALA A 243 -3.73 19.02 -4.65
C ALA A 243 -2.42 19.07 -3.85
N ALA A 244 -2.16 20.16 -3.13
CA ALA A 244 -0.99 20.29 -2.27
C ALA A 244 -0.99 19.27 -1.12
N ARG A 245 -2.13 19.04 -0.46
CA ARG A 245 -2.27 18.05 0.62
C ARG A 245 -2.09 16.62 0.13
N ILE A 246 -2.61 16.28 -1.05
CA ILE A 246 -2.41 14.97 -1.67
C ILE A 246 -0.91 14.74 -1.95
N LEU A 247 -0.23 15.71 -2.57
CA LEU A 247 1.21 15.61 -2.84
C LEU A 247 2.04 15.45 -1.56
N ALA A 248 1.72 16.22 -0.52
CA ALA A 248 2.39 16.10 0.78
C ALA A 248 2.15 14.73 1.43
N SER A 249 0.94 14.18 1.27
CA SER A 249 0.58 12.85 1.75
C SER A 249 1.35 11.75 1.01
N ASP A 250 1.45 11.83 -0.32
CA ASP A 250 2.25 10.90 -1.14
C ASP A 250 3.71 10.87 -0.70
N ASP A 251 4.30 12.04 -0.45
CA ASP A 251 5.69 12.14 0.00
C ASP A 251 5.86 11.61 1.43
N ARG A 252 4.84 11.75 2.29
CA ARG A 252 4.83 11.18 3.63
C ARG A 252 4.72 9.66 3.63
N ILE A 253 3.83 9.08 2.81
CA ILE A 253 3.71 7.63 2.62
C ILE A 253 5.06 7.06 2.17
N LYS A 254 5.69 7.68 1.16
CA LYS A 254 7.01 7.24 0.68
C LYS A 254 8.11 7.29 1.75
N ARG A 255 8.09 8.30 2.62
CA ARG A 255 9.05 8.40 3.73
C ARG A 255 8.83 7.29 4.76
N LEU A 256 7.57 7.03 5.13
CA LEU A 256 7.22 5.95 6.06
C LEU A 256 7.63 4.59 5.48
N ASP A 257 7.30 4.31 4.21
CA ASP A 257 7.71 3.08 3.53
C ASP A 257 9.24 2.90 3.51
N LYS A 258 9.99 4.00 3.43
CA LYS A 258 11.46 3.99 3.45
C LYS A 258 11.98 3.69 4.85
N GLN A 259 11.45 4.37 5.87
CA GLN A 259 11.84 4.17 7.27
C GLN A 259 11.58 2.73 7.73
N ILE A 260 10.43 2.17 7.34
CA ILE A 260 10.08 0.77 7.58
C ILE A 260 11.15 -0.15 6.96
N ARG A 261 11.49 0.06 5.68
CA ARG A 261 12.53 -0.72 4.98
C ARG A 261 13.91 -0.61 5.64
N GLU A 262 14.32 0.59 6.04
CA GLU A 262 15.62 0.82 6.68
C GLU A 262 15.69 0.18 8.08
N ALA A 263 14.62 0.25 8.87
CA ALA A 263 14.53 -0.42 10.17
C ALA A 263 14.68 -1.94 10.06
N PHE A 264 14.10 -2.55 9.01
CA PHE A 264 14.28 -3.98 8.74
C PHE A 264 15.72 -4.33 8.33
N GLN A 265 16.39 -3.49 7.55
CA GLN A 265 17.77 -3.75 7.11
C GLN A 265 18.82 -3.57 8.22
N ALA A 266 18.53 -2.74 9.22
CA ALA A 266 19.47 -2.41 10.29
C ALA A 266 19.44 -3.39 11.48
N SER A 267 18.49 -4.34 11.51
CA SER A 267 18.39 -5.32 12.60
C SER A 267 19.38 -6.46 12.37
N PRO A 268 20.47 -6.58 13.16
CA PRO A 268 21.42 -7.67 12.99
C PRO A 268 20.76 -8.98 13.45
N SER A 269 20.84 -10.00 12.62
CA SER A 269 20.63 -11.40 13.03
C SER A 269 21.55 -11.70 14.20
N ARG A 270 20.99 -11.85 15.40
CA ARG A 270 21.73 -12.35 16.56
C ARG A 270 21.82 -13.86 16.42
N ASP A 271 22.99 -14.34 16.01
CA ASP A 271 23.39 -15.73 16.20
C ASP A 271 23.30 -16.08 17.69
N HIS A 272 22.44 -17.05 18.03
CA HIS A 272 22.60 -17.98 19.16
C HIS A 272 21.83 -19.26 18.90
#